data_AF-A0A176YE38-F1
#
_entry.id   AF-A0A176YE38-F1
#
_cell.length_a   1.000
_cell.length_b   1.000
_cell.length_c   1.000
_cell.angle_alpha   90.00
_cell.angle_beta   90.00
_cell.angle_gamma   90.00
#
_symmetry.space_group_name_H-M   'P 1'
#
loop_
_entity.id
_entity.type
_entity.pdbx_description
1 polymer ?
#
loop_
_entity_poly.entity_id
_entity_poly.type
_entity_poly.pdbx_seq_one_letter_code
_entity_poly.pdbx_strand_id
1 'polypeptide(L)'
;MTPLQTISDWFEKQHAQVQGEITAGMALLLDFDDADFLPLDSEEKSEFFRQWLSEVGLPAYAVVGRALTFRACFEYFAESRFTEASWRQSEELFREALEETKGNPHSDAARFAPTAQRLLDEMPARRSRWIEGRQSWRELADGSLTPDALRKWVTSQMGDAGNG
;
A
#
# COMPACT_ATOMS: atom_id res chain seq x y z
N MET A 1 15.88 1.36 -15.71
CA MET A 1 15.09 1.02 -14.51
C MET A 1 13.79 0.39 -14.97
N THR A 2 13.31 -0.67 -14.31
CA THR A 2 12.02 -1.30 -14.64
C THR A 2 10.90 -0.57 -13.92
N PRO A 3 9.64 -0.60 -14.42
CA PRO A 3 8.48 -0.06 -13.70
C PRO A 3 8.35 -0.59 -12.27
N LEU A 4 8.66 -1.87 -12.05
CA LEU A 4 8.62 -2.48 -10.72
C LEU A 4 9.73 -1.94 -9.80
N GLN A 5 10.94 -1.74 -10.32
CA GLN A 5 12.00 -1.09 -9.55
C GLN A 5 11.61 0.34 -9.16
N THR A 6 10.97 1.09 -10.07
CA THR A 6 10.49 2.44 -9.78
C THR A 6 9.44 2.44 -8.66
N ILE A 7 8.53 1.46 -8.64
CA ILE A 7 7.57 1.28 -7.53
C ILE A 7 8.29 0.89 -6.24
N SER A 8 9.25 -0.05 -6.30
CA SER A 8 10.05 -0.47 -5.15
C SER A 8 10.80 0.69 -4.51
N ASP A 9 11.49 1.50 -5.32
CA ASP A 9 12.24 2.67 -4.87
C ASP A 9 11.32 3.73 -4.24
N TRP A 10 10.09 3.86 -4.73
CA TRP A 10 9.09 4.74 -4.13
C TRP A 10 8.58 4.19 -2.79
N PHE A 11 8.30 2.90 -2.71
CA PHE A 11 7.83 2.22 -1.51
C PHE A 11 8.85 2.34 -0.36
N GLU A 12 10.13 2.08 -0.63
CA GLU A 12 11.20 2.14 0.38
C GLU A 12 11.45 3.57 0.92
N LYS A 13 11.00 4.61 0.20
CA LYS A 13 11.07 6.00 0.67
C LYS A 13 9.91 6.40 1.59
N GLN A 14 8.86 5.58 1.67
CA GLN A 14 7.71 5.90 2.51
C GLN A 14 8.06 5.74 3.99
N HIS A 15 7.33 6.46 4.85
CA HIS A 15 7.48 6.27 6.29
C HIS A 15 7.13 4.83 6.70
N ALA A 16 7.84 4.23 7.67
CA ALA A 16 7.65 2.83 8.08
C ALA A 16 6.18 2.46 8.39
N GLN A 17 5.45 3.36 9.03
CA GLN A 17 3.99 3.21 9.25
C GLN A 17 3.20 3.08 7.94
N VAL A 18 3.49 3.91 6.94
CA VAL A 18 2.84 3.86 5.62
C VAL A 18 3.26 2.61 4.86
N GLN A 19 4.54 2.22 4.93
CA GLN A 19 5.02 0.96 4.35
C GLN A 19 4.24 -0.23 4.91
N GLY A 20 4.11 -0.34 6.24
CA GLY A 20 3.38 -1.43 6.87
C GLY A 20 1.90 -1.48 6.48
N GLU A 21 1.24 -0.33 6.35
CA GLU A 21 -0.14 -0.26 5.87
C GLU A 21 -0.27 -0.64 4.39
N ILE A 22 0.67 -0.21 3.55
CA ILE A 22 0.71 -0.61 2.13
C ILE A 22 0.90 -2.12 2.05
N THR A 23 1.90 -2.69 2.73
CA THR A 23 2.12 -4.14 2.75
C THR A 23 0.85 -4.89 3.16
N ALA A 24 0.20 -4.47 4.25
CA ALA A 24 -1.03 -5.11 4.72
C ALA A 24 -2.18 -4.99 3.70
N GLY A 25 -2.36 -3.82 3.09
CA GLY A 25 -3.37 -3.59 2.06
C GLY A 25 -3.11 -4.39 0.78
N MET A 26 -1.86 -4.44 0.35
CA MET A 26 -1.45 -5.20 -0.83
C MET A 26 -1.54 -6.70 -0.60
N ALA A 27 -1.16 -7.19 0.58
CA ALA A 27 -1.33 -8.61 0.94
C ALA A 27 -2.80 -9.03 0.90
N LEU A 28 -3.73 -8.15 1.29
CA LEU A 28 -5.17 -8.39 1.21
C LEU A 28 -5.70 -8.37 -0.23
N LEU A 29 -5.22 -7.44 -1.06
CA LEU A 29 -5.79 -7.19 -2.40
C LEU A 29 -5.14 -7.99 -3.52
N LEU A 30 -3.88 -8.37 -3.36
CA LEU A 30 -3.19 -9.21 -4.32
C LEU A 30 -3.60 -10.67 -4.18
N ASP A 31 -4.44 -11.00 -3.19
CA ASP A 31 -5.04 -12.30 -2.92
C ASP A 31 -4.10 -13.41 -3.36
N PHE A 32 -3.00 -13.56 -2.61
CA PHE A 32 -2.20 -14.77 -2.67
C PHE A 32 -3.11 -15.87 -2.11
N ASP A 33 -4.00 -16.37 -2.96
CA ASP A 33 -5.00 -17.43 -2.70
C ASP A 33 -4.33 -18.80 -2.49
N ASP A 34 -3.10 -18.79 -1.98
CA ASP A 34 -2.56 -19.89 -1.21
C ASP A 34 -2.91 -19.62 0.24
N ALA A 35 -3.62 -20.56 0.85
CA ALA A 35 -3.90 -20.58 2.29
C ALA A 35 -2.63 -20.40 3.16
N ASP A 36 -1.44 -20.52 2.58
CA ASP A 36 -0.12 -20.28 3.16
C ASP A 36 0.23 -18.79 3.35
N PHE A 37 -0.48 -17.84 2.71
CA PHE A 37 -0.20 -16.40 2.86
C PHE A 37 -0.90 -15.73 4.06
N LEU A 38 -2.05 -16.28 4.45
CA LEU A 38 -2.81 -15.84 5.63
C LEU A 38 -2.05 -16.00 6.97
N PRO A 39 -1.27 -17.09 7.21
CA PRO A 39 -0.51 -17.25 8.45
C PRO A 39 0.77 -16.41 8.52
N LEU A 40 1.21 -15.75 7.44
CA LEU A 40 2.44 -14.97 7.47
C LEU A 40 2.36 -13.83 8.49
N ASP A 41 3.41 -13.66 9.28
CA ASP A 41 3.53 -12.51 10.16
C ASP A 41 3.77 -11.21 9.37
N SER A 42 3.84 -10.07 10.06
CA SER A 42 4.01 -8.76 9.41
C SER A 42 5.35 -8.61 8.69
N GLU A 43 6.38 -9.33 9.13
CA GLU A 43 7.73 -9.25 8.57
C GLU A 43 7.81 -10.09 7.30
N GLU A 44 7.30 -11.33 7.34
CA GLU A 44 7.22 -12.23 6.18
C GLU A 44 6.39 -11.63 5.05
N LYS A 45 5.25 -10.99 5.37
CA LYS A 45 4.44 -10.25 4.39
C LYS A 45 5.22 -9.11 3.73
N SER A 46 6.05 -8.42 4.51
CA SER A 46 6.87 -7.31 4.02
C SER A 46 8.01 -7.79 3.13
N GLU A 47 8.69 -8.87 3.51
CA GLU A 47 9.74 -9.48 2.70
C GLU A 47 9.18 -10.00 1.37
N PHE A 48 8.07 -10.73 1.43
CA PHE A 48 7.40 -11.21 0.23
C PHE A 48 7.01 -10.06 -0.69
N PHE A 49 6.40 -9.00 -0.15
CA PHE A 49 5.98 -7.85 -0.94
C PHE A 49 7.18 -7.17 -1.63
N ARG A 50 8.32 -7.03 -0.94
CA ARG A 50 9.57 -6.55 -1.55
C ARG A 50 10.09 -7.48 -2.63
N GLN A 51 10.05 -8.79 -2.42
CA GLN A 51 10.44 -9.78 -3.43
C GLN A 51 9.54 -9.68 -4.67
N TRP A 52 8.23 -9.55 -4.49
CA TRP A 52 7.27 -9.41 -5.57
C TRP A 52 7.53 -8.17 -6.45
N LEU A 53 8.00 -7.07 -5.84
CA LEU A 53 8.41 -5.84 -6.52
C LEU A 53 9.82 -5.90 -7.14
N SER A 54 10.70 -6.79 -6.67
CA SER A 54 12.11 -6.83 -7.09
C SER A 54 12.48 -8.07 -7.91
N GLU A 55 11.51 -8.92 -8.26
CA GLU A 55 11.75 -10.16 -8.99
C GLU A 55 12.44 -9.92 -10.35
N VAL A 56 13.60 -10.56 -10.52
CA VAL A 56 14.43 -10.46 -11.71
C VAL A 56 14.08 -11.56 -12.72
N GLY A 57 14.34 -11.30 -14.01
CA GLY A 57 14.13 -12.30 -15.07
C GLY A 57 12.69 -12.41 -15.57
N LEU A 58 11.77 -11.56 -15.10
CA LEU A 58 10.41 -11.51 -15.62
C LEU A 58 10.38 -11.00 -17.07
N PRO A 59 9.56 -11.60 -17.94
CA PRO A 59 9.33 -11.06 -19.27
C PRO A 59 8.63 -9.68 -19.19
N ALA A 60 8.87 -8.81 -20.17
CA ALA A 60 8.40 -7.42 -20.14
C ALA A 60 6.88 -7.28 -19.90
N TYR A 61 6.06 -8.17 -20.47
CA TYR A 61 4.61 -8.14 -20.26
C TYR A 61 4.24 -8.43 -18.80
N ALA A 62 4.98 -9.31 -18.11
CA ALA A 62 4.73 -9.65 -16.70
C ALA A 62 5.12 -8.48 -15.78
N VAL A 63 6.23 -7.79 -16.09
CA VAL A 63 6.63 -6.57 -15.38
C VAL A 63 5.55 -5.49 -15.49
N VAL A 64 5.04 -5.25 -16.70
CA VAL A 64 3.94 -4.28 -16.91
C VAL A 64 2.65 -4.73 -16.21
N GLY A 65 2.30 -6.02 -16.32
CA GLY A 65 1.14 -6.58 -15.65
C GLY A 65 1.18 -6.30 -14.15
N ARG A 66 2.28 -6.65 -13.47
CA ARG A 66 2.47 -6.38 -12.04
C ARG A 66 2.45 -4.90 -11.70
N ALA A 67 3.07 -4.04 -12.51
CA ALA A 67 3.06 -2.60 -12.26
C ALA A 67 1.63 -2.02 -12.32
N LEU A 68 0.82 -2.48 -13.28
CA LEU A 68 -0.58 -2.10 -13.40
C LEU A 68 -1.44 -2.65 -12.26
N THR A 69 -1.23 -3.92 -11.90
CA THR A 69 -1.90 -4.54 -10.74
C THR A 69 -1.58 -3.77 -9.46
N PHE A 70 -0.30 -3.47 -9.21
CA PHE A 70 0.12 -2.69 -8.05
C PHE A 70 -0.61 -1.34 -8.01
N ARG A 71 -0.57 -0.61 -9.12
CA ARG A 71 -1.24 0.69 -9.24
C ARG A 71 -2.73 0.60 -8.92
N ALA A 72 -3.44 -0.35 -9.52
CA ALA A 72 -4.88 -0.51 -9.31
C ALA A 72 -5.22 -0.86 -7.85
N CYS A 73 -4.52 -1.84 -7.27
CA CYS A 73 -4.74 -2.24 -5.88
C CYS A 73 -4.37 -1.12 -4.89
N PHE A 74 -3.25 -0.44 -5.10
CA PHE A 74 -2.83 0.66 -4.25
C PHE A 74 -3.81 1.83 -4.32
N GLU A 75 -4.23 2.24 -5.52
CA GLU A 75 -5.18 3.35 -5.69
C GLU A 75 -6.54 3.03 -5.04
N TYR A 76 -7.02 1.79 -5.19
CA TYR A 76 -8.24 1.32 -4.52
C TYR A 76 -8.11 1.36 -2.99
N PHE A 77 -7.04 0.79 -2.44
CA PHE A 77 -6.80 0.78 -0.99
C PHE A 77 -6.60 2.18 -0.40
N ALA A 78 -5.87 3.02 -1.12
CA ALA A 78 -5.44 4.32 -0.64
C ALA A 78 -6.51 5.40 -0.79
N GLU A 79 -7.57 5.16 -1.57
CA GLU A 79 -8.68 6.10 -1.77
C GLU A 79 -9.23 6.63 -0.43
N SER A 80 -9.52 5.73 0.51
CA SER A 80 -10.03 6.09 1.84
C SER A 80 -8.99 6.78 2.74
N ARG A 81 -7.72 6.80 2.36
CA ARG A 81 -6.63 7.48 3.09
C ARG A 81 -6.33 8.86 2.51
N PHE A 82 -6.96 9.21 1.39
CA PHE A 82 -6.70 10.45 0.66
C PHE A 82 -7.74 11.54 0.88
N THR A 83 -8.82 11.27 1.63
CA THR A 83 -9.92 12.22 1.83
C THR A 83 -10.11 12.60 3.29
N GLU A 84 -10.43 13.88 3.52
CA GLU A 84 -10.78 14.40 4.84
C GLU A 84 -11.95 13.64 5.48
N ALA A 85 -12.95 13.32 4.65
CA ALA A 85 -14.18 12.67 5.10
C ALA A 85 -13.89 11.29 5.70
N SER A 86 -13.04 10.50 5.06
CA SER A 86 -12.66 9.17 5.55
C SER A 86 -11.81 9.23 6.83
N TRP A 87 -10.93 10.24 6.97
CA TRP A 87 -10.20 10.47 8.21
C TRP A 87 -11.15 10.82 9.36
N ARG A 88 -12.09 11.75 9.14
CA ARG A 88 -13.10 12.12 10.14
C ARG A 88 -14.00 10.95 10.53
N GLN A 89 -14.41 10.14 9.56
CA GLN A 89 -15.20 8.94 9.84
C GLN A 89 -14.42 7.95 10.73
N SER A 90 -13.14 7.74 10.45
CA SER A 90 -12.30 6.85 11.27
C SER A 90 -12.11 7.41 12.68
N GLU A 91 -11.93 8.73 12.80
CA GLU A 91 -11.82 9.44 14.08
C GLU A 91 -13.09 9.29 14.92
N GLU A 92 -14.26 9.44 14.31
CA GLU A 92 -15.55 9.28 14.98
C GLU A 92 -15.74 7.85 15.48
N LEU A 93 -15.45 6.84 14.65
CA LEU A 93 -15.56 5.43 15.04
C LEU A 93 -14.68 5.08 16.24
N PHE A 94 -13.45 5.62 16.31
CA PHE A 94 -12.59 5.39 17.47
C PHE A 94 -13.08 6.13 18.71
N ARG A 95 -13.67 7.32 18.57
CA ARG A 95 -14.28 8.03 19.70
C ARG A 95 -15.52 7.32 20.22
N GLU A 96 -16.40 6.87 19.34
CA GLU A 96 -17.59 6.08 19.70
C GLU A 96 -17.20 4.82 20.46
N ALA A 97 -16.17 4.10 19.98
CA ALA A 97 -15.63 2.93 20.67
C ALA A 97 -15.15 3.29 22.09
N LEU A 98 -14.47 4.43 22.28
CA LEU A 98 -14.04 4.86 23.62
C LEU A 98 -15.21 5.27 24.52
N GLU A 99 -16.23 5.95 23.99
CA GLU A 99 -17.42 6.32 24.78
C GLU A 99 -18.21 5.08 25.22
N GLU A 100 -18.34 4.05 24.37
CA GLU A 100 -18.98 2.79 24.73
C GLU A 100 -18.33 2.13 25.95
N THR A 101 -17.00 2.20 26.05
CA THR A 101 -16.25 1.61 27.17
C THR A 101 -16.45 2.33 28.50
N LYS A 102 -16.78 3.62 28.47
CA LYS A 102 -17.15 4.37 29.68
C LYS A 102 -18.52 3.93 30.21
N GLY A 103 -19.43 3.57 29.32
CA GLY A 103 -20.77 3.06 29.68
C GLY A 103 -20.78 1.58 30.07
N ASN A 104 -19.86 0.78 29.51
CA ASN A 104 -19.74 -0.65 29.79
C ASN A 104 -18.27 -1.11 29.79
N PRO A 105 -17.60 -1.11 30.97
CA PRO A 105 -16.20 -1.50 31.10
C PRO A 105 -15.88 -2.98 30.79
N HIS A 106 -16.90 -3.81 30.58
CA HIS A 106 -16.76 -5.24 30.29
C HIS A 106 -17.17 -5.60 28.85
N SER A 107 -17.45 -4.61 27.99
CA SER A 107 -17.75 -4.87 26.57
C SER A 107 -16.53 -5.37 25.81
N ASP A 108 -16.76 -6.00 24.66
CA ASP A 108 -15.66 -6.35 23.74
C ASP A 108 -14.92 -5.08 23.25
N ALA A 109 -15.60 -3.94 23.17
CA ALA A 109 -14.98 -2.65 22.89
C ALA A 109 -13.97 -2.21 23.97
N ALA A 110 -14.14 -2.63 25.23
CA ALA A 110 -13.21 -2.32 26.33
C ALA A 110 -11.82 -2.92 26.08
N ARG A 111 -11.74 -4.06 25.38
CA ARG A 111 -10.46 -4.66 24.97
C ARG A 111 -9.78 -3.86 23.86
N PHE A 112 -10.55 -3.18 23.02
CA PHE A 112 -10.05 -2.36 21.93
C PHE A 112 -9.67 -0.93 22.37
N ALA A 113 -10.22 -0.44 23.49
CA ALA A 113 -10.04 0.94 23.98
C ALA A 113 -8.58 1.44 23.98
N PRO A 114 -7.58 0.68 24.49
CA PRO A 114 -6.19 1.13 24.46
C PRO A 114 -5.64 1.31 23.03
N THR A 115 -6.10 0.46 22.10
CA THR A 115 -5.74 0.55 20.69
C THR A 115 -6.43 1.73 20.02
N ALA A 116 -7.71 1.95 20.29
CA ALA A 116 -8.48 3.10 19.79
C ALA A 116 -7.85 4.43 20.22
N GLN A 117 -7.48 4.56 21.50
CA GLN A 117 -6.83 5.76 22.03
C GLN A 117 -5.49 6.01 21.34
N ARG A 118 -4.63 5.00 21.23
CA ARG A 118 -3.35 5.12 20.52
C ARG A 118 -3.56 5.54 19.06
N LEU A 119 -4.54 4.95 18.37
CA LEU A 119 -4.83 5.29 16.97
C LEU A 119 -5.32 6.72 16.81
N LEU A 120 -6.09 7.25 17.77
CA LEU A 120 -6.51 8.66 17.79
C LEU A 120 -5.33 9.60 18.03
N ASP A 121 -4.46 9.27 18.99
CA ASP A 121 -3.28 10.09 19.31
C ASP A 121 -2.30 10.16 18.13
N GLU A 122 -2.15 9.07 17.38
CA GLU A 122 -1.29 8.98 16.21
C GLU A 122 -1.93 9.54 14.93
N MET A 123 -3.25 9.76 14.92
CA MET A 123 -4.02 10.07 13.71
C MET A 123 -3.52 11.31 12.96
N PRO A 124 -3.20 12.45 13.61
CA PRO A 124 -2.71 13.63 12.89
C PRO A 124 -1.40 13.34 12.14
N ALA A 125 -0.45 12.67 12.78
CA ALA A 125 0.83 12.32 12.17
C ALA A 125 0.65 11.30 11.03
N ARG A 126 -0.18 10.28 11.26
CA ARG A 126 -0.52 9.25 10.26
C ARG A 126 -1.16 9.87 9.02
N ARG A 127 -2.10 10.78 9.20
CA ARG A 127 -2.75 11.52 8.12
C ARG A 127 -1.75 12.34 7.31
N SER A 128 -0.86 13.10 7.96
CA SER A 128 0.16 13.88 7.25
C SER A 128 1.06 12.99 6.39
N ARG A 129 1.52 11.86 6.93
CA ARG A 129 2.33 10.88 6.19
C ARG A 129 1.61 10.32 4.96
N TRP A 130 0.31 10.04 5.07
CA TRP A 130 -0.49 9.57 3.94
C TRP A 130 -0.71 10.65 2.87
N ILE A 131 -0.81 11.94 3.26
CA ILE A 131 -0.89 13.06 2.32
C ILE A 131 0.43 13.21 1.54
N GLU A 132 1.57 13.13 2.23
CA GLU A 132 2.90 13.15 1.59
C GLU A 132 3.09 11.94 0.66
N GLY A 133 2.71 10.75 1.13
CA GLY A 133 2.72 9.52 0.32
C GLY A 133 1.87 9.64 -0.94
N ARG A 134 0.69 10.27 -0.85
CA ARG A 134 -0.17 10.56 -2.01
C ARG A 134 0.51 11.46 -3.04
N GLN A 135 1.19 12.52 -2.57
CA GLN A 135 1.85 13.47 -3.47
C GLN A 135 2.98 12.78 -4.24
N SER A 136 3.86 12.07 -3.52
CA SER A 136 4.96 11.31 -4.16
C SER A 136 4.45 10.19 -5.06
N TRP A 137 3.34 9.53 -4.70
CA TRP A 137 2.71 8.52 -5.55
C TRP A 137 2.23 9.12 -6.88
N ARG A 138 1.56 10.28 -6.85
CA ARG A 138 1.07 10.94 -8.06
C ARG A 138 2.21 11.29 -9.01
N GLU A 139 3.28 11.86 -8.48
CA GLU A 139 4.48 12.17 -9.28
C GLU A 139 5.05 10.92 -9.96
N LEU A 140 5.12 9.80 -9.23
CA LEU A 140 5.56 8.52 -9.78
C LEU A 140 4.59 7.98 -10.84
N ALA A 141 3.30 7.96 -10.54
CA ALA A 141 2.27 7.34 -11.35
C ALA A 141 2.03 8.10 -12.66
N ASP A 142 2.03 9.44 -12.60
CA ASP A 142 1.84 10.32 -13.75
C ASP A 142 3.12 10.46 -14.59
N GLY A 143 4.29 10.21 -14.01
CA GLY A 143 5.56 10.21 -14.73
C GLY A 143 5.89 8.87 -15.39
N SER A 144 5.92 7.80 -14.59
CA SER A 144 6.56 6.53 -14.96
C SER A 144 5.60 5.35 -15.15
N LEU A 145 4.37 5.44 -14.64
CA LEU A 145 3.39 4.35 -14.68
C LEU A 145 2.17 4.68 -15.56
N THR A 146 2.30 5.65 -16.46
CA THR A 146 1.26 5.95 -17.45
C THR A 146 1.24 4.89 -18.56
N PRO A 147 0.09 4.67 -19.25
CA PRO A 147 0.03 3.75 -20.38
C PRO A 147 1.05 4.04 -21.48
N ASP A 148 1.41 5.31 -21.70
CA ASP A 148 2.43 5.71 -22.67
C ASP A 148 3.85 5.39 -22.17
N ALA A 149 4.16 5.67 -20.91
CA ALA A 149 5.47 5.35 -20.32
C ALA A 149 5.72 3.84 -20.31
N LEU A 150 4.72 3.04 -19.93
CA LEU A 150 4.81 1.58 -19.91
C LEU A 150 4.97 1.01 -21.33
N ARG A 151 4.22 1.52 -22.31
CA ARG A 151 4.39 1.12 -23.73
C ARG A 151 5.78 1.44 -24.25
N LYS A 152 6.30 2.65 -23.98
CA LYS A 152 7.67 3.03 -24.37
C LYS A 152 8.72 2.10 -23.75
N TRP A 153 8.57 1.77 -22.47
CA TRP A 153 9.48 0.85 -21.79
C TRP A 153 9.44 -0.55 -22.42
N VAL A 154 8.26 -1.11 -22.69
CA VAL A 154 8.12 -2.42 -23.34
C VAL A 154 8.78 -2.43 -24.72
N THR A 155 8.52 -1.41 -25.55
CA THR A 155 9.13 -1.33 -26.89
C THR A 155 10.66 -1.27 -26.81
N SER A 156 11.23 -0.61 -25.81
CA SER A 156 12.69 -0.57 -25.63
C SER A 156 13.26 -1.96 -25.31
N GLN A 157 12.56 -2.76 -24.49
CA GLN A 157 12.99 -4.13 -24.18
C GLN A 157 12.97 -5.05 -25.41
N MET A 158 12.04 -4.82 -26.35
CA MET A 158 11.98 -5.58 -27.61
C MET A 158 13.07 -5.16 -28.60
N GLY A 159 13.44 -3.88 -28.62
CA GLY A 159 14.52 -3.36 -29.47
C GLY A 159 15.90 -3.90 -29.08
N ASP A 160 16.15 -4.11 -27.79
CA ASP A 160 17.40 -4.69 -27.27
C ASP A 160 17.53 -6.19 -27.57
N ALA A 161 16.42 -6.91 -27.69
CA ALA A 161 16.41 -8.36 -28.01
C ALA A 161 16.70 -8.68 -29.49
N GLY A 162 16.68 -7.68 -30.38
CA GLY A 162 16.89 -7.85 -31.82
C GLY A 162 18.34 -7.64 -32.31
N ASN A 163 19.27 -7.30 -31.42
CA ASN A 163 20.67 -6.98 -31.73
C ASN A 163 21.68 -7.92 -31.03
N GLY A 164 21.24 -9.08 -30.55
CA GLY A 164 22.06 -10.11 -29.89
C GLY A 164 22.35 -11.32 -30.76
#